data_AF-A0A1I7J9N9-F1
#
_entry.id   AF-A0A1I7J9N9-F1
#
_cell.length_a   1.000
_cell.length_b   1.000
_cell.length_c   1.000
_cell.angle_alpha   90.00
_cell.angle_beta   90.00
_cell.angle_gamma   90.00
#
_symmetry.space_group_name_H-M   'P 1'
#
loop_
_entity.id
_entity.type
_entity.pdbx_description
1 polymer ?
#
loop_
_entity_poly.entity_id
_entity_poly.type
_entity_poly.pdbx_seq_one_letter_code
_entity_poly.pdbx_strand_id
1 'polypeptide(L)' 'MTSPNTEREIRRRRRYAPSFKAKSVAACLQGDTSIAQVALQHGLNTNLVQT' A
#
# COMPACT_ATOMS: atom_id res chain seq x y z
N MET A 1 -16.42 11.26 33.73
CA MET A 1 -16.95 11.09 32.36
C MET A 1 -15.90 10.32 31.56
N THR A 2 -15.96 9.00 31.56
CA THR A 2 -15.04 8.17 30.79
C THR A 2 -15.90 7.25 29.95
N SER A 3 -16.11 7.64 28.70
CA SER A 3 -16.84 6.82 27.74
C SER A 3 -16.01 5.58 27.42
N PRO A 4 -16.52 4.36 27.70
CA PRO A 4 -15.93 3.17 27.14
C PRO A 4 -16.47 3.05 25.73
N ASN A 5 -15.61 3.00 24.71
CA ASN A 5 -15.61 1.87 23.78
C ASN A 5 -14.51 2.08 22.75
N THR A 6 -13.26 1.83 23.14
CA THR A 6 -12.20 1.53 22.19
C THR A 6 -12.39 0.07 21.75
N GLU A 7 -13.54 -0.23 21.16
CA GLU A 7 -13.66 -1.36 20.26
C GLU A 7 -12.73 -0.99 19.11
N ARG A 8 -11.51 -1.52 19.14
CA ARG A 8 -10.55 -1.34 18.05
C ARG A 8 -11.21 -1.97 16.85
N GLU A 9 -11.98 -1.17 16.11
CA GLU A 9 -12.57 -1.53 14.83
C GLU A 9 -11.46 -2.25 14.08
N ILE A 10 -11.62 -3.55 13.89
CA ILE A 10 -10.58 -4.39 13.33
C ILE A 10 -10.43 -3.90 11.89
N ARG A 11 -9.53 -2.94 11.68
CA ARG A 11 -9.29 -2.32 10.38
C ARG A 11 -8.81 -3.43 9.48
N ARG A 12 -9.72 -3.94 8.66
CA ARG A 12 -9.45 -5.02 7.74
C ARG A 12 -8.33 -4.55 6.82
N ARG A 13 -7.17 -5.20 6.90
CA ARG A 13 -6.04 -4.85 6.03
C ARG A 13 -6.52 -4.94 4.58
N ARG A 14 -6.42 -3.82 3.85
CA ARG A 14 -6.69 -3.80 2.41
C ARG A 14 -5.73 -4.78 1.74
N ARG A 15 -6.28 -5.78 1.06
CA ARG A 15 -5.52 -6.71 0.23
C ARG A 15 -5.60 -6.22 -1.20
N TYR A 16 -4.45 -5.91 -1.79
CA TYR A 16 -4.37 -5.62 -3.20
C TYR A 16 -4.35 -6.93 -3.98
N ALA A 17 -4.98 -6.93 -5.16
CA ALA A 17 -4.91 -8.06 -6.08
C ALA A 17 -3.44 -8.34 -6.46
N PRO A 18 -3.05 -9.61 -6.65
CA PRO A 18 -1.69 -9.96 -7.06
C PRO A 18 -1.26 -9.27 -8.36
N SER A 19 -2.19 -9.13 -9.30
CA SER A 19 -1.98 -8.44 -10.58
C SER A 19 -1.66 -6.95 -10.42
N PHE A 20 -2.24 -6.30 -9.41
CA PHE A 20 -1.94 -4.90 -9.10
C PHE A 20 -0.51 -4.75 -8.54
N LYS A 21 -0.12 -5.65 -7.62
CA LYS A 21 1.25 -5.66 -7.08
C LYS A 21 2.29 -5.90 -8.18
N ALA A 22 2.04 -6.87 -9.06
CA ALA A 22 2.93 -7.18 -10.17
C ALA A 22 3.14 -5.98 -11.11
N LYS A 23 2.08 -5.20 -11.38
CA LYS A 23 2.18 -3.96 -12.18
C LYS A 23 3.01 -2.89 -11.47
N SER A 24 2.82 -2.69 -10.17
CA SER A 24 3.63 -1.73 -9.40
C SER A 24 5.10 -2.12 -9.37
N VAL A 25 5.41 -3.41 -9.19
CA VAL A 25 6.80 -3.90 -9.22
C VAL A 25 7.40 -3.79 -10.63
N ALA A 26 6.64 -4.13 -11.68
CA ALA A 26 7.10 -3.99 -13.06
C ALA A 26 7.40 -2.53 -13.43
N ALA A 27 6.60 -1.57 -12.95
CA ALA A 27 6.88 -0.14 -13.12
C ALA A 27 8.18 0.29 -12.43
N CYS A 28 8.48 -0.26 -11.24
CA CYS A 28 9.77 -0.03 -10.58
C CYS A 28 10.96 -0.64 -11.36
N LEU A 29 10.75 -1.80 -12.00
CA LEU A 29 11.79 -2.50 -12.75
C LEU A 29 12.13 -1.84 -14.09
N GLN A 30 11.26 -0.98 -14.62
CA GLN A 30 11.53 -0.20 -15.85
C GLN A 30 12.66 0.83 -15.65
N GLY A 31 13.10 1.10 -14.42
CA GLY A 31 14.30 1.87 -14.13
C GLY A 31 14.15 3.40 -14.26
N ASP A 32 13.10 3.87 -14.93
CA ASP A 32 12.83 5.30 -15.11
C ASP A 32 12.20 5.97 -13.87
N THR A 33 11.80 5.19 -12.85
CA THR A 33 11.01 5.71 -11.73
C THR A 33 11.41 5.06 -10.41
N SER A 34 11.68 5.89 -9.40
CA SER A 34 11.94 5.42 -8.03
C SER A 34 10.70 4.75 -7.42
N ILE A 35 10.91 3.75 -6.56
CA ILE A 35 9.84 3.04 -5.82
C ILE A 35 8.91 4.02 -5.10
N ALA A 36 9.46 5.13 -4.57
CA ALA A 36 8.68 6.18 -3.94
C ALA A 36 7.72 6.88 -4.91
N GLN A 37 8.17 7.16 -6.13
CA GLN A 37 7.35 7.80 -7.15
C GLN A 37 6.27 6.84 -7.67
N VAL A 38 6.58 5.55 -7.87
CA VAL A 38 5.56 4.54 -8.21
C VAL A 38 4.49 4.46 -7.10
N ALA A 39 4.91 4.46 -5.83
CA ALA A 39 4.00 4.42 -4.71
C ALA A 39 3.10 5.67 -4.65
N LEU A 40 3.69 6.87 -4.82
CA LEU A 40 2.95 8.13 -4.87
C LEU A 40 1.93 8.16 -6.01
N GLN A 41 2.31 7.68 -7.21
CA GLN A 41 1.43 7.64 -8.38
C GLN A 41 0.16 6.81 -8.15
N HIS A 42 0.27 5.78 -7.31
CA HIS A 42 -0.84 4.88 -6.97
C HIS A 42 -1.44 5.15 -5.58
N GLY A 43 -1.02 6.19 -4.86
CA GLY A 43 -1.46 6.49 -3.50
C GLY A 43 -1.12 5.37 -2.49
N LEU A 44 -0.07 4.61 -2.76
CA LEU A 44 0.38 3.50 -1.94
C LEU A 44 1.46 3.94 -0.94
N ASN A 45 1.53 3.23 0.18
CA ASN A 45 2.70 3.28 1.03
C ASN A 45 3.86 2.54 0.33
N THR A 46 5.06 3.10 0.33
CA THR A 46 6.25 2.50 -0.30
C THR A 46 6.55 1.09 0.21
N ASN A 47 6.28 0.80 1.48
CA ASN A 47 6.45 -0.54 2.04
C ASN A 47 5.56 -1.60 1.37
N LEU A 48 4.48 -1.21 0.68
CA LEU A 48 3.62 -2.13 -0.06
C LEU A 48 4.17 -2.52 -1.44
N VAL A 49 5.09 -1.73 -1.99
CA VAL A 49 5.72 -1.99 -3.30
C VAL A 49 6.93 -2.91 -3.16
N GLN A 50 7.47 -3.07 -1.95
CA GLN A 50 8.63 -3.90 -1.64
C GLN A 50 8.29 -5.39 -1.37
N THR A 51 7.02 -5.79 -1.44
CA THR A 51 6.58 -7.18 -1.14
C THR A 51 6.53 -8.06 -2.37
#